data_AF-A0A936EVD7-F1
#
_entry.id   AF-A0A936EVD7-F1
#
_cell.length_a   1.000
_cell.length_b   1.000
_cell.length_c   1.000
_cell.angle_alpha   90.00
_cell.angle_beta   90.00
_cell.angle_gamma   90.00
#
_symmetry.space_group_name_H-M   'P 1'
#
loop_
_entity.id
_entity.type
_entity.pdbx_description
1 polymer ?
#
loop_
_entity_poly.entity_id
_entity_poly.type
_entity_poly.pdbx_seq_one_letter_code
_entity_poly.pdbx_strand_id
1 'polypeptide(L)'
;MSAPQHCIGHISTPYGDAAILVGRYPSGGAIAIQLVDDEDPSEPLATFSTNLVPYGAAVAEDEFCVKTWSENEVLVAPMLATGLFEDTGRRVPSGHVVAPVWRIKDPANVPPVPGRRSGSDRTAAMASAC
;
A
#
# COMPACT_ATOMS: atom_id res chain seq x y z
N MET A 1 -4.61 1.93 17.71
CA MET A 1 -5.28 2.74 16.67
C MET A 1 -4.62 2.37 15.35
N SER A 2 -5.33 1.69 14.45
CA SER A 2 -4.83 1.45 13.09
C SER A 2 -4.68 2.78 12.35
N ALA A 3 -3.65 2.91 11.51
CA ALA A 3 -3.46 4.10 10.70
C ALA A 3 -4.67 4.30 9.76
N PRO A 4 -5.03 5.55 9.40
CA PRO A 4 -6.09 5.81 8.44
C PRO A 4 -5.79 5.12 7.11
N GLN A 5 -6.80 4.48 6.55
CA GLN A 5 -6.75 3.81 5.26
C GLN A 5 -7.70 4.50 4.29
N HIS A 6 -7.37 4.49 2.99
CA HIS A 6 -8.27 4.96 1.94
C HIS A 6 -8.35 3.94 0.81
N CYS A 7 -9.50 3.89 0.14
CA CYS A 7 -9.73 3.02 -1.01
C CYS A 7 -9.11 3.62 -2.27
N ILE A 8 -8.42 2.80 -3.07
CA ILE A 8 -7.80 3.22 -4.34
C ILE A 8 -8.31 2.43 -5.56
N GLY A 9 -9.23 1.50 -5.37
CA GLY A 9 -9.77 0.65 -6.43
C GLY A 9 -10.47 -0.59 -5.90
N HIS A 10 -11.01 -1.39 -6.81
CA HIS A 10 -11.70 -2.65 -6.49
C HIS A 10 -11.17 -3.78 -7.39
N ILE A 11 -11.23 -5.00 -6.88
CA ILE A 11 -10.94 -6.23 -7.65
C ILE A 11 -11.95 -7.32 -7.32
N SER A 12 -12.22 -8.19 -8.29
CA SER A 12 -12.88 -9.46 -8.03
C SER A 12 -11.85 -10.50 -7.60
N THR A 13 -12.11 -11.18 -6.48
CA THR A 13 -11.25 -12.22 -5.93
C THR A 13 -12.01 -13.54 -5.82
N PRO A 14 -11.33 -14.68 -5.64
CA PRO A 14 -12.00 -15.95 -5.30
C PRO A 14 -12.80 -15.91 -3.98
N TYR A 15 -12.61 -14.87 -3.15
CA TYR A 15 -13.26 -14.68 -1.86
C TYR A 15 -14.43 -13.69 -1.90
N GLY A 16 -14.70 -13.09 -3.06
CA GLY A 16 -15.67 -12.00 -3.24
C GLY A 16 -15.07 -10.78 -3.92
N ASP A 17 -15.92 -9.82 -4.25
CA ASP A 17 -15.46 -8.49 -4.67
C ASP A 17 -14.86 -7.75 -3.47
N ALA A 18 -13.78 -7.02 -3.71
CA ALA A 18 -13.02 -6.39 -2.64
C ALA A 18 -12.56 -4.98 -3.01
N ALA A 19 -12.69 -4.06 -2.06
CA ALA A 19 -12.02 -2.76 -2.09
C ALA A 19 -10.55 -2.89 -1.68
N ILE A 20 -9.68 -2.17 -2.38
CA ILE A 20 -8.24 -2.10 -2.09
C ILE A 20 -8.00 -0.92 -1.15
N LEU A 21 -7.77 -1.22 0.12
CA LEU A 21 -7.43 -0.21 1.13
C LEU A 21 -5.92 -0.06 1.28
N VAL A 22 -5.47 1.19 1.30
CA VAL A 22 -4.06 1.56 1.45
C VAL A 22 -3.86 2.39 2.70
N GLY A 23 -2.92 1.96 3.53
CA GLY A 23 -2.46 2.68 4.72
C GLY A 23 -1.01 2.36 5.05
N ARG A 24 -0.62 2.43 6.33
CA ARG A 24 0.73 2.07 6.76
C ARG A 24 0.72 1.18 8.01
N TYR A 25 1.59 0.16 7.98
CA TYR A 25 2.51 -0.20 9.06
C TYR A 25 2.53 0.70 10.31
N PRO A 26 1.81 0.45 11.43
CA PRO A 26 2.01 1.24 12.65
C PRO A 26 3.46 1.16 13.18
N SER A 27 4.07 -0.02 13.06
CA SER A 27 5.50 -0.23 13.29
C SER A 27 6.22 -0.36 11.96
N GLY A 28 7.40 0.24 11.82
CA GLY A 28 8.20 0.23 10.57
C GLY A 28 7.70 1.17 9.47
N GLY A 29 6.41 1.53 9.43
CA GLY A 29 5.91 2.59 8.53
C GLY A 29 5.75 2.21 7.05
N ALA A 30 6.05 0.96 6.66
CA ALA A 30 5.80 0.48 5.30
C ALA A 30 4.32 0.54 4.93
N ILE A 31 4.03 0.66 3.62
CA ILE A 31 2.66 0.64 3.12
C ILE A 31 2.00 -0.71 3.47
N ALA A 32 0.76 -0.63 3.93
CA ALA A 32 -0.13 -1.77 4.16
C ALA A 32 -1.23 -1.78 3.09
N ILE A 33 -1.42 -2.94 2.45
CA ILE A 33 -2.48 -3.19 1.47
C ILE A 33 -3.43 -4.25 2.05
N GLN A 34 -4.69 -3.87 2.23
CA GLN A 34 -5.75 -4.77 2.65
C GLN A 34 -6.85 -4.83 1.60
N LEU A 35 -7.45 -6.00 1.46
CA LEU A 35 -8.65 -6.23 0.68
C LEU A 35 -9.80 -6.43 1.66
N VAL A 36 -10.84 -5.62 1.53
CA VAL A 36 -12.03 -5.67 2.40
C VAL A 36 -13.28 -5.81 1.55
N ASP A 37 -14.30 -6.43 2.12
CA ASP A 37 -15.65 -6.40 1.56
C ASP A 37 -16.23 -4.97 1.72
N ASP A 38 -16.97 -4.49 0.73
CA ASP A 38 -17.65 -3.20 0.78
C ASP A 38 -18.83 -3.21 1.75
N GLU A 39 -19.50 -4.36 1.93
CA GLU A 39 -20.65 -4.50 2.83
C GLU A 39 -20.22 -4.69 4.30
N ASP A 40 -19.13 -5.40 4.54
CA ASP A 40 -18.55 -5.60 5.88
C ASP A 40 -17.03 -5.39 5.91
N PRO A 41 -16.57 -4.14 6.08
CA PRO A 41 -15.14 -3.82 6.11
C PRO A 41 -14.47 -4.13 7.45
N SER A 42 -15.20 -4.72 8.42
CA SER A 42 -14.68 -4.93 9.78
C SER A 42 -13.56 -5.98 9.83
N GLU A 43 -13.61 -6.98 8.94
CA GLU A 43 -12.59 -8.00 8.78
C GLU A 43 -12.08 -8.03 7.33
N PRO A 44 -10.77 -7.90 7.09
CA PRO A 44 -10.24 -7.94 5.74
C PRO A 44 -10.30 -9.35 5.16
N LEU A 45 -10.82 -9.46 3.93
CA LEU A 45 -10.76 -10.66 3.10
C LEU A 45 -9.31 -11.14 2.91
N ALA A 46 -8.36 -10.20 2.77
CA ALA A 46 -6.95 -10.51 2.72
C ALA A 46 -6.07 -9.34 3.18
N THR A 47 -4.88 -9.66 3.71
CA THR A 47 -3.79 -8.68 3.86
C THR A 47 -2.73 -8.99 2.81
N PHE A 48 -2.66 -8.18 1.75
CA PHE A 48 -1.85 -8.45 0.56
C PHE A 48 -0.38 -8.05 0.71
N SER A 49 -0.07 -7.13 1.62
CA SER A 49 1.31 -6.75 1.98
C SER A 49 1.85 -7.57 3.15
N THR A 50 3.18 -7.54 3.32
CA THR A 50 3.85 -7.95 4.56
C THR A 50 4.81 -6.86 5.02
N ASN A 51 4.97 -6.69 6.33
CA ASN A 51 5.84 -5.67 6.90
C ASN A 51 7.22 -6.23 7.22
N LEU A 52 8.18 -6.06 6.31
CA LEU A 52 9.55 -6.53 6.49
C LEU A 52 10.53 -5.44 6.94
N VAL A 53 10.09 -4.18 7.02
CA VAL A 53 10.95 -3.04 7.42
C VAL A 53 11.53 -3.21 8.83
N PRO A 54 10.76 -3.63 9.87
CA PRO A 54 11.33 -3.91 11.19
C PRO A 54 12.43 -4.98 11.21
N TYR A 55 12.53 -5.78 10.14
CA TYR A 55 13.50 -6.86 9.98
C TYR A 55 14.61 -6.52 8.98
N GLY A 56 14.76 -5.24 8.60
CA GLY A 56 15.86 -4.74 7.78
C GLY A 56 15.58 -4.62 6.28
N ALA A 57 14.34 -4.85 5.83
CA ALA A 57 13.99 -4.58 4.44
C ALA A 57 14.00 -3.07 4.14
N ALA A 58 14.61 -2.69 3.02
CA ALA A 58 14.59 -1.31 2.53
C ALA A 58 13.56 -1.16 1.39
N VAL A 59 12.51 -0.39 1.66
CA VAL A 59 11.47 0.00 0.70
C VAL A 59 11.31 1.52 0.70
N ALA A 60 11.05 2.11 -0.46
CA ALA A 60 10.76 3.54 -0.59
C ALA A 60 9.36 3.89 -0.07
N GLU A 61 9.05 5.19 0.00
CA GLU A 61 7.78 5.68 0.58
C GLU A 61 6.54 5.22 -0.21
N ASP A 62 6.69 4.92 -1.49
CA ASP A 62 5.69 4.44 -2.46
C ASP A 62 5.77 2.92 -2.71
N GLU A 63 6.60 2.21 -1.94
CA GLU A 63 6.88 0.78 -2.13
C GLU A 63 6.48 -0.08 -0.92
N PHE A 64 6.25 -1.36 -1.17
CA PHE A 64 5.91 -2.35 -0.15
C PHE A 64 6.35 -3.76 -0.54
N CYS A 65 6.49 -4.61 0.49
CA CYS A 65 6.72 -6.04 0.29
C CYS A 65 5.38 -6.76 0.13
N VAL A 66 5.25 -7.57 -0.92
CA VAL A 66 4.03 -8.31 -1.24
C VAL A 66 4.06 -9.70 -0.62
N LYS A 67 2.95 -10.08 0.01
CA LYS A 67 2.70 -11.44 0.48
C LYS A 67 2.19 -12.28 -0.68
N THR A 68 3.09 -12.93 -1.41
CA THR A 68 2.80 -13.75 -2.61
C THR A 68 2.77 -15.25 -2.33
N TRP A 69 2.36 -15.64 -1.13
CA TRP A 69 2.31 -17.03 -0.70
C TRP A 69 0.96 -17.36 -0.06
N SER A 70 0.68 -18.66 0.04
CA SER A 70 -0.50 -19.18 0.73
C SER A 70 -1.80 -18.62 0.10
N GLU A 71 -2.74 -18.14 0.89
CA GLU A 71 -4.04 -17.65 0.46
C GLU A 71 -3.99 -16.45 -0.51
N ASN A 72 -2.85 -15.77 -0.60
CA ASN A 72 -2.69 -14.58 -1.42
C ASN A 72 -2.14 -14.84 -2.83
N GLU A 73 -1.66 -16.05 -3.15
CA GLU A 73 -1.08 -16.35 -4.46
C GLU A 73 -2.04 -16.02 -5.60
N VAL A 74 -3.32 -16.33 -5.40
CA VAL A 74 -4.41 -16.09 -6.36
C VAL A 74 -4.70 -14.60 -6.58
N LEU A 75 -4.24 -13.71 -5.70
CA LEU A 75 -4.49 -12.28 -5.75
C LEU A 75 -3.46 -11.52 -6.60
N VAL A 76 -2.31 -12.14 -6.93
CA VAL A 76 -1.20 -11.46 -7.62
C VAL A 76 -1.60 -10.96 -9.02
N ALA A 77 -2.17 -11.85 -9.83
CA ALA A 77 -2.59 -11.51 -11.19
C ALA A 77 -3.69 -10.42 -11.23
N PRO A 78 -4.81 -10.53 -10.47
CA PRO A 78 -5.83 -9.47 -10.47
C PRO A 78 -5.31 -8.15 -9.92
N MET A 79 -4.44 -8.16 -8.89
CA MET A 79 -3.84 -6.93 -8.36
C MET A 79 -2.98 -6.21 -9.40
N LEU A 80 -2.16 -6.92 -10.19
CA LEU A 80 -1.40 -6.31 -11.28
C LEU A 80 -2.30 -5.82 -12.42
N ALA A 81 -3.38 -6.55 -12.72
CA ALA A 81 -4.31 -6.21 -13.80
C ALA A 81 -5.04 -4.87 -13.56
N THR A 82 -5.13 -4.41 -12.31
CA THR A 82 -5.68 -3.07 -11.98
C THR A 82 -4.89 -1.93 -12.63
N GLY A 83 -3.61 -2.15 -12.93
CA GLY A 83 -2.69 -1.11 -13.36
C GLY A 83 -2.19 -0.18 -12.25
N LEU A 84 -2.71 -0.29 -11.01
CA LEU A 84 -2.36 0.56 -9.86
C LEU A 84 -0.94 0.30 -9.34
N PHE A 85 -0.45 -0.92 -9.53
CA PHE A 85 0.83 -1.38 -9.01
C PHE A 85 1.83 -1.75 -10.11
N GLU A 86 3.11 -1.71 -9.75
CA GLU A 86 4.24 -2.16 -10.55
C GLU A 86 5.10 -3.15 -9.74
N ASP A 87 5.42 -4.31 -10.31
CA ASP A 87 6.48 -5.16 -9.77
C ASP A 87 7.84 -4.57 -10.14
N THR A 88 8.61 -4.15 -9.13
CA THR A 88 9.91 -3.50 -9.35
C THR A 88 11.03 -4.47 -9.77
N GLY A 89 10.76 -5.78 -9.76
CA GLY A 89 11.75 -6.84 -9.96
C GLY A 89 12.63 -7.11 -8.73
N ARG A 90 12.61 -6.24 -7.72
CA ARG A 90 13.34 -6.48 -6.46
C ARG A 90 12.64 -7.50 -5.58
N ARG A 91 13.44 -8.21 -4.79
CA ARG A 91 13.01 -9.34 -3.96
C ARG A 91 13.68 -9.25 -2.58
N VAL A 92 12.91 -9.47 -1.52
CA VAL A 92 13.38 -9.45 -0.13
C VAL A 92 13.24 -10.85 0.46
N PRO A 93 14.33 -11.55 0.81
CA PRO A 93 14.25 -12.84 1.50
C PRO A 93 13.76 -12.66 2.94
N SER A 94 12.89 -13.55 3.40
CA SER A 94 12.41 -13.59 4.79
C SER A 94 12.13 -15.04 5.20
N GLY A 95 13.04 -15.63 5.97
CA GLY A 95 12.95 -17.05 6.33
C GLY A 95 12.90 -17.96 5.09
N HIS A 96 11.79 -18.67 4.91
CA HIS A 96 11.57 -19.60 3.80
C HIS A 96 10.84 -19.00 2.59
N VAL A 97 10.52 -17.71 2.64
CA VAL A 97 9.81 -17.01 1.56
C VAL A 97 10.65 -15.88 0.99
N VAL A 98 10.28 -15.44 -0.21
CA VAL A 98 10.87 -14.29 -0.89
C VAL A 98 9.74 -13.34 -1.27
N ALA A 99 9.70 -12.17 -0.64
CA ALA A 99 8.68 -11.16 -0.88
C ALA A 99 9.08 -10.24 -2.05
N PRO A 100 8.29 -10.14 -3.12
CA PRO A 100 8.45 -9.10 -4.13
C PRO A 100 8.29 -7.72 -3.53
N VAL A 101 9.03 -6.75 -4.07
CA VAL A 101 8.81 -5.33 -3.77
C VAL A 101 8.02 -4.71 -4.91
N TRP A 102 6.84 -4.21 -4.60
CA TRP A 102 5.97 -3.51 -5.55
C TRP A 102 5.89 -2.03 -5.22
N ARG A 103 5.51 -1.24 -6.23
CA ARG A 103 5.33 0.21 -6.16
C ARG A 103 3.88 0.59 -6.46
N ILE A 104 3.32 1.56 -5.74
CA ILE A 104 2.09 2.27 -6.13
C ILE A 104 2.43 3.30 -7.20
N LYS A 105 1.80 3.22 -8.38
CA LYS A 105 2.20 4.07 -9.52
C LYS A 105 1.77 5.53 -9.40
N ASP A 106 0.59 5.78 -8.86
CA ASP A 106 0.07 7.15 -8.69
C ASP A 106 0.43 7.68 -7.30
N PRO A 107 1.22 8.77 -7.19
CA PRO A 107 1.55 9.39 -5.93
C PRO A 107 0.33 9.81 -5.08
N ALA A 108 -0.82 10.10 -5.71
CA ALA A 108 -2.05 10.43 -5.00
C ALA A 108 -2.58 9.28 -4.14
N ASN A 109 -2.23 8.04 -4.49
CA ASN A 109 -2.62 6.82 -3.79
C ASN A 109 -1.58 6.40 -2.72
N VAL A 110 -0.46 7.11 -2.60
CA VAL A 110 0.57 6.82 -1.60
C VAL A 110 0.16 7.41 -0.25
N PRO A 111 0.00 6.59 0.80
CA PRO A 111 -0.44 7.08 2.10
C PRO A 111 0.65 7.95 2.74
N PRO A 112 0.29 9.03 3.45
CA PRO A 112 1.28 9.91 4.07
C PRO A 112 2.12 9.18 5.12
N VAL A 113 3.39 9.54 5.26
CA VAL A 113 4.26 9.01 6.33
C VAL A 113 3.89 9.69 7.66
N PRO A 114 3.60 8.93 8.74
CA PRO A 114 3.28 9.51 10.04
C PRO A 114 4.38 10.48 10.52
N GLY A 115 3.98 11.69 10.92
CA GLY A 115 4.91 12.70 11.45
C GLY A 115 5.59 13.60 10.41
N ARG A 116 5.44 13.33 9.11
CA ARG A 116 5.90 14.23 8.04
C ARG A 116 4.71 15.10 7.60
N ARG A 117 4.71 16.39 7.94
CA ARG A 117 3.70 17.33 7.41
C ARG A 117 3.87 17.40 5.89
N SER A 118 2.80 17.15 5.14
CA SER A 118 2.76 17.47 3.71
C SER A 118 3.10 18.95 3.55
N GLY A 119 4.13 19.27 2.77
CA GLY A 119 4.57 20.65 2.58
C GLY A 119 3.43 21.46 1.98
N SER A 120 2.92 22.42 2.75
CA SER A 120 1.92 23.39 2.28
C SER A 120 2.49 24.20 1.12
N ASP A 121 1.75 24.22 0.01
CA ASP A 121 1.96 25.11 -1.13
C ASP A 121 2.08 26.56 -0.65
N ARG A 122 3.27 27.15 -0.83
CA ARG A 122 3.45 28.60 -0.73
C ARG A 122 2.91 29.25 -2.00
N THR A 123 1.62 29.54 -2.04
CA THR A 123 1.09 30.53 -2.99
C THR A 123 1.65 31.90 -2.58
N ALA A 124 2.54 32.43 -3.40
CA ALA A 124 3.12 33.75 -3.22
C ALA A 124 2.02 34.82 -3.39
N ALA A 125 1.66 35.51 -2.31
CA ALA A 125 0.91 36.75 -2.40
C ALA A 125 1.83 37.83 -2.97
N MET A 126 1.55 38.31 -4.18
CA MET A 126 2.13 39.53 -4.71
C MET A 126 1.66 40.72 -3.85
N ALA A 127 2.62 41.36 -3.19
CA ALA A 127 2.43 42.68 -2.62
C ALA A 127 2.36 43.69 -3.77
N SER A 128 1.22 44.38 -3.92
CA SER A 128 1.16 45.65 -4.64
C SER A 128 1.02 46.75 -3.59
N ALA A 129 2.11 47.46 -3.36
CA ALA A 129 2.13 48.74 -2.70
C ALA A 129 2.42 49.81 -3.77
N CYS A 130 1.47 50.71 -3.95
CA CYS A 130 1.56 52.14 -4.34
C CYS A 130 0.21 52.59 -4.89
#